data_AF-A0A0K8S873-F1
#
_entry.id   AF-A0A0K8S873-F1
#
_cell.length_a   1.000
_cell.length_b   1.000
_cell.length_c   1.000
_cell.angle_alpha   90.00
_cell.angle_beta   90.00
_cell.angle_gamma   90.00
#
_symmetry.space_group_name_H-M   'P 1'
#
loop_
_entity.id
_entity.type
_entity.pdbx_description
1 polymer ?
#
loop_
_entity_poly.entity_id
_entity_poly.type
_entity_poly.pdbx_seq_one_letter_code
_entity_poly.pdbx_strand_id
1 'polypeptide(L)'
;AFDNMAYSHSIVTVTPSGFKLGNGKNPAQIVGYTEDAVIMLGDKKVGKDAENLRSTLVKTNDACRDFVESTEGIVFSATNVHGLIPGQQKQFLQTAAAAINSKLLHDTMVQDCTCVYADPFRVRSVCVTKDRKEVARRRK
;
A
#
# COMPACT_ATOMS: atom_id res chain seq x y z
N ALA A 1 -10.91 -9.84 25.50
CA ALA A 1 -9.55 -10.07 24.98
C ALA A 1 -9.49 -9.40 23.62
N PHE A 2 -8.45 -8.60 23.34
CA PHE A 2 -8.18 -8.19 21.96
C PHE A 2 -7.46 -9.37 21.33
N ASP A 3 -8.21 -10.23 20.63
CA ASP A 3 -7.58 -11.25 19.78
C ASP A 3 -6.68 -10.54 18.78
N ASN A 4 -5.53 -11.15 18.47
CA ASN A 4 -4.46 -10.62 17.61
C ASN A 4 -4.97 -10.22 16.21
N MET A 5 -5.59 -9.06 16.08
CA MET A 5 -6.14 -8.56 14.82
C MET A 5 -5.07 -7.72 14.13
N ALA A 6 -4.37 -8.37 13.19
CA ALA A 6 -3.47 -7.68 12.28
C ALA A 6 -4.29 -6.88 11.26
N TYR A 7 -4.44 -5.58 11.51
CA TYR A 7 -5.15 -4.68 10.59
C TYR A 7 -4.15 -3.99 9.67
N SER A 8 -4.33 -4.17 8.37
CA SER A 8 -3.70 -3.30 7.38
C SER A 8 -4.71 -2.25 6.89
N HIS A 9 -4.27 -1.01 6.78
CA HIS A 9 -5.11 0.10 6.35
C HIS A 9 -4.83 0.41 4.89
N SER A 10 -5.82 0.89 4.14
CA SER A 10 -5.58 1.44 2.80
C SER A 10 -6.35 2.74 2.68
N ILE A 11 -5.74 3.73 2.06
CA ILE A 11 -6.30 5.08 1.95
C ILE A 11 -6.32 5.51 0.49
N VAL A 12 -7.39 6.19 0.10
CA VAL A 12 -7.43 6.99 -1.13
C VAL A 12 -7.24 8.43 -0.71
N THR A 13 -6.15 9.06 -1.15
CA THR A 13 -5.83 10.43 -0.75
C THR A 13 -5.27 11.24 -1.91
N VAL A 14 -5.40 12.56 -1.83
CA VAL A 14 -4.69 13.47 -2.73
C VAL A 14 -3.22 13.18 -2.55
N THR A 15 -2.51 12.96 -3.65
CA THR A 15 -1.07 12.76 -3.68
C THR A 15 -0.42 13.97 -4.34
N PRO A 16 0.86 14.26 -4.06
CA PRO A 16 1.55 15.38 -4.67
C PRO A 16 1.45 15.30 -6.19
N SER A 17 1.09 16.42 -6.83
CA SER A 17 1.05 16.54 -8.28
C SER A 17 2.47 16.41 -8.84
N GLY A 18 2.83 15.21 -9.28
CA GLY A 18 4.15 14.92 -9.84
C GLY A 18 5.01 14.03 -8.95
N PHE A 19 4.52 12.82 -8.66
CA PHE A 19 5.43 11.72 -8.34
C PHE A 19 6.58 11.73 -9.35
N LYS A 20 7.82 11.72 -8.87
CA LYS A 20 8.96 11.46 -9.74
C LYS A 20 9.18 9.97 -9.72
N LEU A 21 9.15 9.34 -10.89
CA LEU A 21 9.46 7.93 -11.06
C LEU A 21 10.71 7.83 -11.93
N GLY A 22 11.67 7.02 -11.50
CA GLY A 22 12.80 6.64 -12.34
C GLY A 22 12.35 5.74 -13.49
N ASN A 23 13.23 5.51 -14.46
CA ASN A 23 13.02 4.60 -15.60
C ASN A 23 11.97 5.04 -16.65
N GLY A 24 11.60 6.32 -16.73
CA GLY A 24 10.80 6.84 -17.85
C GLY A 24 9.32 6.40 -17.89
N LYS A 25 8.82 5.75 -16.84
CA LYS A 25 7.38 5.45 -16.71
C LYS A 25 6.62 6.70 -16.31
N ASN A 26 5.40 6.84 -16.82
CA ASN A 26 4.58 8.03 -16.59
C ASN A 26 4.00 8.01 -15.15
N PRO A 27 4.37 8.96 -14.27
CA PRO A 27 3.88 8.99 -12.90
C PRO A 27 2.37 9.24 -12.78
N ALA A 28 1.74 9.81 -13.82
CA ALA A 28 0.29 9.95 -13.89
C ALA A 28 -0.44 8.60 -13.97
N GLN A 29 0.27 7.53 -14.33
CA GLN A 29 -0.27 6.17 -14.38
C GLN A 29 -0.12 5.41 -13.05
N ILE A 30 0.43 6.03 -11.99
CA ILE A 30 0.51 5.38 -10.68
C ILE A 30 -0.91 5.26 -10.11
N VAL A 31 -1.32 4.05 -9.80
CA VAL A 31 -2.59 3.76 -9.11
C VAL A 31 -2.43 3.95 -7.61
N GLY A 32 -1.33 3.45 -7.07
CA GLY A 32 -0.98 3.58 -5.67
C GLY A 32 0.40 3.01 -5.38
N TYR A 33 0.76 2.97 -4.10
CA TYR A 33 2.02 2.38 -3.65
C TYR A 33 1.87 1.82 -2.25
N THR A 34 2.77 0.91 -1.90
CA THR A 34 3.00 0.38 -0.56
C THR A 34 4.39 0.82 -0.08
N GLU A 35 4.83 0.31 1.07
CA GLU A 35 6.21 0.46 1.53
C GLU A 35 7.20 -0.09 0.50
N ASP A 36 6.90 -1.25 -0.11
CA ASP A 36 7.82 -1.99 -0.98
C ASP A 36 7.58 -1.81 -2.48
N ALA A 37 6.39 -1.39 -2.91
CA ALA A 37 6.00 -1.47 -4.32
C ALA A 37 5.24 -0.24 -4.82
N VAL A 38 5.40 0.04 -6.12
CA VAL A 38 4.51 0.95 -6.87
C VAL A 38 3.57 0.13 -7.73
N ILE A 39 2.28 0.48 -7.68
CA ILE A 39 1.21 -0.15 -8.45
C ILE A 39 0.90 0.77 -9.64
N MET A 40 1.17 0.31 -10.85
CA MET A 40 0.92 1.06 -12.07
C MET A 40 -0.42 0.67 -12.71
N LEU A 41 -0.99 1.58 -13.50
CA LEU A 41 -2.23 1.35 -14.22
C LEU A 41 -2.11 0.12 -15.12
N GLY A 42 -3.05 -0.82 -14.98
CA GLY A 42 -3.05 -2.07 -15.75
C GLY A 42 -2.21 -3.19 -15.16
N ASP A 43 -1.50 -2.95 -14.05
CA ASP A 43 -0.84 -4.02 -13.32
C ASP A 43 -1.89 -5.01 -12.80
N LYS A 44 -1.74 -6.28 -13.20
CA LYS A 44 -2.56 -7.39 -12.68
C LYS A 44 -1.98 -7.99 -11.40
N LYS A 45 -0.70 -7.70 -11.14
CA LYS A 45 0.16 -8.19 -10.06
C LYS A 45 1.21 -7.12 -9.81
N VAL A 46 1.78 -7.07 -8.61
CA VAL A 46 2.98 -6.27 -8.33
C VAL A 46 4.04 -6.60 -9.38
N GLY A 47 4.43 -5.61 -10.19
CA GLY A 47 5.35 -5.79 -11.31
C GLY A 47 6.74 -6.19 -10.83
N LYS A 48 7.52 -6.89 -11.67
CA LYS A 48 8.90 -7.30 -11.33
C LYS A 48 9.82 -6.11 -11.01
N ASP A 49 9.50 -4.93 -11.51
CA ASP A 49 10.24 -3.69 -11.26
C ASP A 49 9.65 -2.86 -10.11
N ALA A 50 8.63 -3.34 -9.39
CA ALA A 50 7.88 -2.50 -8.46
C ALA A 50 8.72 -1.94 -7.31
N GLU A 51 9.67 -2.73 -6.79
CA GLU A 51 10.64 -2.30 -5.76
C GLU A 51 11.62 -1.24 -6.32
N ASN A 52 12.13 -1.47 -7.53
CA ASN A 52 12.99 -0.50 -8.21
C ASN A 52 12.26 0.82 -8.51
N LEU A 53 10.97 0.77 -8.83
CA LEU A 53 10.16 1.97 -9.00
C LEU A 53 9.92 2.65 -7.65
N ARG A 54 9.71 1.87 -6.59
CA ARG A 54 9.46 2.37 -5.24
C ARG A 54 10.65 3.14 -4.67
N SER A 55 11.88 2.72 -4.93
CA SER A 55 13.10 3.42 -4.49
C SER A 55 13.29 4.77 -5.18
N THR A 56 12.72 4.93 -6.39
CA THR A 56 12.79 6.18 -7.16
C THR A 56 11.63 7.13 -6.88
N LEU A 57 10.59 6.66 -6.16
CA LEU A 57 9.38 7.42 -5.88
C LEU A 57 9.67 8.53 -4.87
N VAL A 58 9.71 9.78 -5.34
CA VAL A 58 9.85 10.95 -4.47
C VAL A 58 8.49 11.29 -3.85
N LYS A 59 8.45 11.36 -2.51
CA LYS A 59 7.23 11.62 -1.72
C LYS A 59 7.38 12.89 -0.89
N THR A 60 6.25 13.51 -0.58
CA THR A 60 6.17 14.54 0.46
C THR A 60 5.79 13.87 1.78
N ASN A 61 6.35 14.36 2.88
CA ASN A 61 6.03 13.89 4.21
C ASN A 61 4.53 14.07 4.50
N ASP A 62 3.83 13.01 4.92
CA ASP A 62 2.41 13.03 5.23
C ASP A 62 2.10 11.91 6.22
N ALA A 63 1.81 12.28 7.47
CA ALA A 63 1.68 11.32 8.57
C ALA A 63 0.62 10.24 8.32
N CYS A 64 -0.44 10.54 7.56
CA CYS A 64 -1.48 9.56 7.23
C CYS A 64 -0.96 8.55 6.19
N ARG A 65 -0.27 9.03 5.16
CA ARG A 65 0.34 8.15 4.15
C ARG A 65 1.45 7.31 4.78
N ASP A 66 2.31 7.92 5.60
CA ASP A 66 3.41 7.24 6.27
C ASP A 66 2.91 6.16 7.23
N PHE A 67 1.84 6.45 7.99
CA PHE A 67 1.18 5.46 8.84
C PHE A 67 0.62 4.30 8.02
N VAL A 68 -0.08 4.58 6.92
CA VAL A 68 -0.64 3.54 6.05
C VAL A 68 0.47 2.67 5.49
N GLU A 69 1.57 3.24 4.98
CA GLU A 69 2.72 2.46 4.53
C GLU A 69 3.30 1.59 5.63
N SER A 70 3.54 2.15 6.82
CA SER A 70 4.12 1.41 7.97
C SER A 70 3.23 0.30 8.53
N THR A 71 1.93 0.33 8.20
CA THR A 71 0.97 -0.75 8.52
C THR A 71 0.75 -1.67 7.32
N GLU A 72 1.77 -1.76 6.47
CA GLU A 72 1.84 -2.52 5.23
C GLU A 72 0.76 -2.14 4.21
N GLY A 73 0.08 -1.02 4.42
CA GLY A 73 -1.07 -0.51 3.69
C GLY A 73 -0.84 -0.08 2.25
N ILE A 74 -1.94 0.20 1.54
CA ILE A 74 -1.87 0.75 0.18
C ILE A 74 -2.33 2.21 0.20
N VAL A 75 -1.49 3.10 -0.34
CA VAL A 75 -1.84 4.50 -0.59
C VAL A 75 -2.24 4.65 -2.05
N PHE A 76 -3.53 4.86 -2.31
CA PHE A 76 -4.08 5.10 -3.64
C PHE A 76 -4.08 6.59 -3.98
N SER A 77 -3.75 6.89 -5.24
CA SER A 77 -3.56 8.25 -5.75
C SER A 77 -4.87 8.85 -6.26
N ALA A 78 -5.53 9.67 -5.44
CA ALA A 78 -6.75 10.39 -5.84
C ALA A 78 -6.46 11.44 -6.93
N THR A 79 -5.29 12.09 -6.86
CA THR A 79 -4.85 13.06 -7.86
C THR A 79 -4.75 12.43 -9.24
N ASN A 80 -4.18 11.23 -9.33
CA ASN A 80 -4.02 10.55 -10.62
C ASN A 80 -5.36 10.08 -11.17
N VAL A 81 -6.22 9.42 -10.38
CA VAL A 81 -7.52 8.95 -10.90
C VAL A 81 -8.36 10.10 -11.46
N HIS A 82 -8.31 11.27 -10.82
CA HIS A 82 -9.02 12.46 -11.29
C HIS A 82 -8.43 13.01 -12.61
N GLY A 83 -7.12 12.87 -12.83
CA GLY A 83 -6.45 13.31 -14.06
C GLY A 83 -6.57 12.36 -15.26
N LEU A 84 -7.09 11.14 -15.06
CA LEU A 84 -7.22 10.13 -16.12
C LEU A 84 -8.51 10.31 -16.95
N ILE A 85 -8.47 9.89 -18.22
CA ILE A 85 -9.68 9.82 -19.07
C ILE A 85 -10.61 8.69 -18.59
N PRO A 86 -11.93 8.69 -18.93
CA PRO A 86 -12.89 7.74 -18.39
C PRO A 86 -12.52 6.25 -18.55
N GLY A 87 -11.94 5.87 -19.69
CA GLY A 87 -11.47 4.50 -19.91
C GLY A 87 -10.33 4.10 -18.97
N GLN A 88 -9.41 5.02 -18.71
CA GLN A 88 -8.29 4.83 -17.79
C GLN A 88 -8.73 4.90 -16.32
N GLN A 89 -9.74 5.71 -15.99
CA GLN A 89 -10.36 5.71 -14.66
C GLN A 89 -10.97 4.33 -14.33
N LYS A 90 -11.68 3.73 -15.29
CA LYS A 90 -12.20 2.37 -15.13
C LYS A 90 -11.07 1.38 -14.89
N GLN A 91 -9.99 1.47 -15.66
CA GLN A 91 -8.82 0.61 -15.49
C GLN A 91 -8.13 0.84 -14.14
N PHE A 92 -8.07 2.07 -13.64
CA PHE A 92 -7.53 2.40 -12.32
C PHE A 92 -8.29 1.67 -11.23
N LEU A 93 -9.63 1.74 -11.25
CA LEU A 93 -10.47 1.06 -10.27
C LEU A 93 -10.30 -0.46 -10.32
N GLN A 94 -10.17 -1.03 -11.53
CA GLN A 94 -9.90 -2.46 -11.69
C GLN A 94 -8.55 -2.87 -11.11
N THR A 95 -7.49 -2.08 -11.35
CA THR A 95 -6.17 -2.32 -10.77
C THR A 95 -6.17 -2.16 -9.25
N ALA A 96 -6.84 -1.12 -8.71
CA ALA A 96 -6.96 -0.91 -7.27
C ALA A 96 -7.70 -2.08 -6.59
N ALA A 97 -8.82 -2.52 -7.16
CA ALA A 97 -9.56 -3.68 -6.67
C ALA A 97 -8.73 -4.98 -6.72
N ALA A 98 -7.96 -5.19 -7.80
CA ALA A 98 -7.07 -6.33 -7.91
C ALA A 98 -5.96 -6.32 -6.84
N ALA A 99 -5.39 -5.15 -6.55
CA ALA A 99 -4.38 -5.01 -5.49
C ALA A 99 -4.96 -5.31 -4.10
N ILE A 100 -6.15 -4.79 -3.78
CA ILE A 100 -6.86 -5.09 -2.52
C ILE A 100 -7.13 -6.59 -2.41
N ASN A 101 -7.67 -7.21 -3.46
CA ASN A 101 -7.95 -8.64 -3.47
C ASN A 101 -6.68 -9.49 -3.31
N SER A 102 -5.58 -9.10 -3.97
CA SER A 102 -4.30 -9.80 -3.81
C SER A 102 -3.87 -9.80 -2.35
N LYS A 103 -3.93 -8.64 -1.71
CA LYS A 103 -3.50 -8.48 -0.32
C LYS A 103 -4.38 -9.24 0.67
N LEU A 104 -5.70 -9.19 0.49
CA LEU A 104 -6.64 -9.91 1.35
C LEU A 104 -6.56 -11.44 1.21
N LEU A 105 -6.21 -11.93 0.02
CA LEU A 105 -6.27 -13.37 -0.28
C LEU A 105 -4.90 -14.07 -0.23
N HIS A 106 -3.80 -13.34 -0.39
CA HIS A 106 -2.47 -13.94 -0.54
C HIS A 106 -1.54 -13.70 0.65
N ASP A 107 -1.83 -12.74 1.53
CA ASP A 107 -1.03 -12.50 2.73
C ASP A 107 -1.82 -12.88 3.97
N THR A 108 -1.28 -13.82 4.76
CA THR A 108 -1.73 -14.03 6.14
C THR A 108 -0.65 -13.49 7.08
N MET A 109 -1.06 -12.58 7.96
CA MET A 109 -0.18 -11.85 8.88
C MET A 109 -0.59 -12.15 10.32
N VAL A 110 0.37 -12.49 11.15
CA VAL A 110 0.19 -12.66 12.59
C VAL A 110 1.01 -11.57 13.29
N GLN A 111 0.33 -10.72 14.06
CA GLN A 111 0.96 -9.69 14.87
C GLN A 111 0.80 -10.02 16.36
N ASP A 112 1.83 -9.71 17.13
CA ASP A 112 1.80 -9.74 18.59
C ASP A 112 1.78 -8.31 19.10
N CYS A 113 0.70 -7.96 19.80
CA CYS A 113 0.44 -6.61 20.25
C CYS A 113 0.54 -6.52 21.76
N THR A 114 1.38 -5.61 22.25
CA THR A 114 1.52 -5.29 23.67
C THR A 114 1.06 -3.87 23.94
N CYS A 115 0.41 -3.64 25.08
CA CYS A 115 0.12 -2.29 25.55
C CYS A 115 1.30 -1.79 26.39
N VAL A 116 1.87 -0.66 25.99
CA VAL A 116 2.97 0.00 26.71
C VAL A 116 2.55 1.40 27.12
N TYR A 117 3.10 1.89 28.24
CA TYR A 117 2.96 3.29 28.60
C TYR A 117 3.85 4.12 27.67
N ALA A 118 3.25 4.98 26.86
CA ALA A 118 3.95 5.98 26.07
C ALA A 118 4.46 7.12 26.97
N ASP A 119 3.71 7.42 28.03
CA ASP A 119 4.07 8.28 29.16
C ASP A 119 3.24 7.85 30.40
N PRO A 120 3.44 8.43 31.59
CA PRO A 120 2.73 8.02 32.82
C PRO A 120 1.20 8.08 32.75
N PHE A 121 0.63 8.79 31.77
CA PHE A 121 -0.81 8.99 31.63
C PHE A 121 -1.37 8.44 30.31
N ARG A 122 -0.52 8.01 29.37
CA ARG A 122 -0.94 7.52 28.05
C ARG A 122 -0.44 6.11 27.80
N VAL A 123 -1.37 5.21 27.48
CA VAL A 123 -1.07 3.87 26.97
C VAL A 123 -1.16 3.85 25.45
N ARG A 124 -0.28 3.10 24.81
CA ARG A 124 -0.29 2.85 23.36
C ARG A 124 -0.12 1.35 23.10
N SER A 125 -0.87 0.83 22.15
CA SER A 125 -0.65 -0.51 21.62
C SER A 125 0.53 -0.49 20.63
N VAL A 126 1.50 -1.37 20.87
CA VAL A 126 2.66 -1.60 20.00
C VAL A 126 2.58 -3.03 19.50
N CYS A 127 2.43 -3.18 18.18
CA CYS A 127 2.32 -4.47 17.50
C CYS A 127 3.61 -4.78 16.74
N VAL A 128 4.09 -6.02 16.86
CA VAL A 128 5.24 -6.53 16.12
C VAL A 128 4.79 -7.73 15.30
N THR A 129 5.12 -7.75 14.01
CA THR A 129 4.83 -8.88 13.11
C THR A 129 5.61 -10.11 13.55
N LYS A 130 4.92 -11.22 13.85
CA LYS A 130 5.51 -12.49 14.30
C LYS A 130 5.67 -13.50 13.17
N ASP A 131 4.66 -13.63 12.32
CA ASP A 131 4.66 -14.57 11.20
C ASP A 131 3.94 -13.93 10.02
N ARG A 132 4.46 -14.18 8.83
CA ARG A 132 3.86 -13.77 7.56
C ARG A 132 3.96 -14.93 6.60
N LYS A 133 2.82 -15.41 6.12
CA LYS A 133 2.75 -16.44 5.09
C LYS A 133 2.10 -15.87 3.85
N GLU A 134 2.90 -15.78 2.79
CA GLU A 134 2.39 -15.60 1.44
C GLU A 134 1.83 -16.96 0.97
N VAL A 135 0.60 -16.98 0.47
CA VAL A 135 0.00 -18.21 -0.05
C VAL A 135 0.76 -18.62 -1.30
N ALA A 136 1.57 -19.68 -1.19
CA ALA A 136 2.32 -20.23 -2.30
C ALA A 136 1.36 -20.59 -3.45
N ARG A 137 1.58 -19.99 -4.63
CA ARG A 137 0.83 -20.34 -5.84
C ARG A 137 0.99 -21.83 -6.10
N ARG A 138 -0.11 -22.59 -6.07
CA ARG A 138 -0.15 -23.91 -6.71
C ARG A 138 0.26 -23.73 -8.17
N ARG A 139 1.46 -24.18 -8.52
CA ARG A 139 1.85 -24.38 -9.93
C ARG A 139 0.83 -25.36 -10.52
N LYS A 140 0.07 -24.90 -11.50
CA LYS A 140 -0.74 -25.75 -12.37
C LYS A 140 0.02 -25.92 -13.67
#